data_AF-A0A832XYY8-F1
#
_entry.id   AF-A0A832XYY8-F1
#
_cell.length_a   1.000
_cell.length_b   1.000
_cell.length_c   1.000
_cell.angle_alpha   90.00
_cell.angle_beta   90.00
_cell.angle_gamma   90.00
#
_symmetry.space_group_name_H-M   'P 1'
#
loop_
_entity.id
_entity.type
_entity.pdbx_description
1 polymer ?
#
loop_
_entity_poly.entity_id
_entity_poly.type
_entity_poly.pdbx_seq_one_letter_code
_entity_poly.pdbx_strand_id
1 'polypeptide(L)'
;LVNIIPVKLGCGSWECRCGTNHSIPYRTVGRGGSVKIELIPGPKGLGLVAGETIRNLLALAGIKDVWSKSFGSTSTMPSVANAVYDSIRQLHSMSLQ
;
A
#
# COMPACT_ATOMS: atom_id res chain seq x y z
N LEU A 1 -18.12 -12.25 -9.86
CA LEU A 1 -18.19 -11.47 -8.60
C LEU A 1 -16.86 -10.74 -8.45
N VAL A 2 -16.84 -9.42 -8.66
CA VAL A 2 -15.59 -8.65 -8.59
C VAL A 2 -15.36 -8.22 -7.13
N ASN A 3 -14.20 -8.58 -6.58
CA ASN A 3 -13.85 -8.34 -5.18
C ASN A 3 -13.34 -6.89 -5.00
N ILE A 4 -14.26 -5.93 -4.90
CA ILE A 4 -13.96 -4.50 -4.71
C ILE A 4 -13.70 -4.21 -3.24
N ILE A 5 -12.61 -3.50 -2.95
CA ILE A 5 -12.25 -3.02 -1.61
C ILE A 5 -12.14 -1.49 -1.64
N PRO A 6 -12.77 -0.77 -0.69
CA PRO A 6 -12.55 0.66 -0.54
C PRO A 6 -11.13 0.94 -0.02
N VAL A 7 -10.41 1.84 -0.69
CA VAL A 7 -9.06 2.25 -0.31
C VAL A 7 -9.14 3.54 0.50
N LYS A 8 -8.66 3.51 1.76
CA LYS A 8 -8.60 4.70 2.60
C LYS A 8 -7.31 5.48 2.31
N LEU A 9 -7.45 6.68 1.77
CA LEU A 9 -6.34 7.60 1.54
C LEU A 9 -6.20 8.59 2.69
N GLY A 10 -4.97 9.00 3.01
CA GLY A 10 -4.68 9.93 4.09
C GLY A 10 -3.24 10.45 4.04
N CYS A 11 -2.83 11.08 5.14
CA CYS A 11 -1.48 11.59 5.33
C CYS A 11 -0.97 11.10 6.68
N GLY A 12 -0.31 9.94 6.69
CA GLY A 12 0.24 9.33 7.90
C GLY A 12 1.72 9.61 8.17
N SER A 13 2.38 10.35 7.27
CA SER A 13 3.82 10.62 7.40
C SER A 13 4.05 11.69 8.46
N TRP A 14 4.99 11.44 9.38
CA TRP A 14 5.43 12.44 10.36
C TRP A 14 5.99 13.70 9.69
N GLU A 15 6.58 13.54 8.51
CA GLU A 15 7.22 14.61 7.75
C GLU A 15 6.22 15.49 6.99
N CYS A 16 4.96 15.07 6.87
CA CYS A 16 3.96 15.77 6.08
C CYS A 16 2.68 16.00 6.90
N ARG A 17 2.32 17.27 7.10
CA ARG A 17 1.07 17.70 7.75
C ARG A 17 0.11 18.40 6.79
N CYS A 18 0.20 18.08 5.49
CA CYS A 18 -0.51 18.84 4.47
C CYS A 18 -2.03 18.58 4.41
N GLY A 19 -2.58 17.64 5.19
CA GLY A 19 -4.02 17.37 5.25
C GLY A 19 -4.65 16.84 3.95
N THR A 20 -3.85 16.57 2.92
CA THR A 20 -4.32 16.05 1.63
C THR A 20 -4.24 14.53 1.57
N ASN A 21 -5.20 13.90 0.88
CA ASN A 21 -5.26 12.44 0.69
C ASN A 21 -4.34 12.00 -0.46
N HIS A 22 -3.04 11.89 -0.19
CA HIS A 22 -2.02 11.50 -1.19
C HIS A 22 -1.35 10.16 -0.87
N SER A 23 -1.28 9.79 0.41
CA SER A 23 -0.60 8.61 0.90
C SER A 23 -1.57 7.73 1.72
N ILE A 24 -0.99 6.83 2.51
CA ILE A 24 -1.67 5.93 3.43
C ILE A 24 -1.69 6.59 4.83
N PRO A 25 -2.75 6.43 5.64
CA PRO A 25 -2.82 7.02 6.99
C PRO A 25 -1.92 6.36 8.04
N TYR A 26 -1.57 5.08 7.90
CA TYR A 26 -0.70 4.36 8.84
C TYR A 26 0.02 3.22 8.14
N ARG A 27 1.09 2.72 8.75
CA ARG A 27 1.86 1.58 8.20
C ARG A 27 1.01 0.31 8.18
N THR A 28 1.07 -0.46 7.10
CA THR A 28 0.38 -1.75 6.99
C THR A 28 1.30 -2.83 6.43
N VAL A 29 0.98 -4.08 6.73
CA VAL A 29 1.81 -5.23 6.36
C VAL A 29 0.94 -6.33 5.79
N GLY A 30 0.93 -6.50 4.47
CA GLY A 30 0.22 -7.60 3.82
C GLY A 30 1.10 -8.81 3.57
N ARG A 31 0.47 -9.98 3.47
CA ARG A 31 1.14 -11.25 3.15
C ARG A 31 0.45 -11.95 1.99
N GLY A 32 1.25 -12.54 1.11
CA GLY A 32 0.78 -13.33 -0.02
C GLY A 32 1.74 -14.50 -0.26
N GLY A 33 1.38 -15.69 0.24
CA GLY A 33 2.28 -16.84 0.26
C GLY A 33 3.56 -16.56 1.04
N SER A 34 4.72 -16.73 0.42
CA SER A 34 6.04 -16.46 1.01
C SER A 34 6.47 -14.98 0.93
N VAL A 35 5.67 -14.12 0.31
CA VAL A 35 5.98 -12.69 0.14
C VAL A 35 5.29 -11.88 1.23
N LYS A 36 6.04 -10.96 1.85
CA LYS A 36 5.54 -9.99 2.81
C LYS A 36 5.82 -8.59 2.27
N ILE A 37 4.78 -7.76 2.19
CA ILE A 37 4.90 -6.38 1.72
C ILE A 37 4.48 -5.46 2.86
N GLU A 38 5.35 -4.52 3.19
CA GLU A 38 5.08 -3.46 4.15
C GLU A 38 4.91 -2.14 3.38
N LEU A 39 3.79 -1.46 3.62
CA LEU A 39 3.49 -0.15 3.09
C LEU A 39 3.64 0.87 4.22
N ILE A 40 4.47 1.88 3.99
CA ILE A 40 4.80 2.92 4.96
C ILE A 40 4.38 4.27 4.36
N PRO A 41 3.71 5.13 5.14
CA PRO A 41 3.28 6.44 4.65
C PRO A 41 4.47 7.29 4.18
N GLY A 42 4.33 7.92 3.02
CA GLY A 42 5.34 8.80 2.44
C GLY A 42 4.95 10.28 2.55
N PRO A 43 5.92 11.21 2.55
CA PRO A 43 5.64 12.62 2.36
C PRO A 43 5.17 12.91 0.93
N LYS A 44 4.51 14.06 0.75
CA LYS A 44 4.02 14.50 -0.56
C LYS A 44 5.18 14.73 -1.55
N GLY A 45 5.07 14.17 -2.75
CA GLY A 45 6.07 14.34 -3.82
C GLY A 45 7.18 13.30 -3.83
N LEU A 46 7.08 12.28 -2.96
CA LEU A 46 7.95 11.11 -2.99
C LEU A 46 7.73 10.26 -4.25
N GLY A 47 6.47 10.15 -4.67
CA GLY A 47 6.02 9.17 -5.64
C GLY A 47 5.91 7.75 -5.05
N LEU A 48 5.66 6.79 -5.93
CA LEU A 48 5.52 5.38 -5.60
C LEU A 48 6.89 4.70 -5.62
N VAL A 49 7.50 4.52 -4.45
CA VAL A 49 8.79 3.82 -4.32
C VAL A 49 8.54 2.34 -4.14
N ALA A 50 8.33 1.66 -5.27
CA ALA A 50 8.03 0.23 -5.33
C ALA A 50 8.48 -0.41 -6.65
N GLY A 51 8.57 -1.74 -6.68
CA GLY A 51 8.76 -2.49 -7.93
C GLY A 51 7.59 -2.29 -8.91
N GLU A 52 7.83 -2.49 -10.20
CA GLU A 52 6.91 -2.12 -11.29
C GLU A 52 5.47 -2.65 -11.11
N THR A 53 5.32 -3.93 -10.76
CA THR A 53 4.01 -4.56 -10.50
C THR A 53 3.28 -3.90 -9.35
N ILE A 54 3.98 -3.63 -8.24
CA ILE A 54 3.40 -3.02 -7.03
C ILE A 54 3.03 -1.57 -7.33
N ARG A 55 3.88 -0.86 -8.08
CA ARG A 55 3.63 0.52 -8.52
C ARG A 55 2.35 0.61 -9.35
N ASN A 56 2.15 -0.28 -10.31
CA ASN A 56 0.94 -0.32 -11.12
C ASN A 56 -0.32 -0.58 -10.27
N LEU A 57 -0.24 -1.52 -9.33
CA LEU A 57 -1.37 -1.82 -8.43
C LEU A 57 -1.72 -0.64 -7.50
N LEU A 58 -0.72 0.03 -6.94
CA LEU A 58 -0.92 1.19 -6.06
C LEU A 58 -1.42 2.42 -6.83
N ALA A 59 -0.96 2.59 -8.08
CA ALA A 59 -1.45 3.63 -8.96
C ALA A 59 -2.93 3.43 -9.31
N LEU A 60 -3.34 2.18 -9.58
CA LEU A 60 -4.76 1.82 -9.78
C LEU A 60 -5.60 2.05 -8.52
N ALA A 61 -5.01 1.87 -7.34
CA ALA A 61 -5.63 2.17 -6.06
C ALA A 61 -5.71 3.68 -5.76
N GLY A 62 -5.14 4.56 -6.60
CA GLY A 62 -5.15 6.00 -6.41
C GLY A 62 -4.16 6.53 -5.38
N ILE A 63 -3.23 5.70 -4.90
CA ILE A 63 -2.17 6.10 -3.97
C ILE A 63 -1.06 6.78 -4.79
N LYS A 64 -0.60 7.94 -4.35
CA LYS A 64 0.42 8.73 -5.07
C LYS A 64 1.80 8.60 -4.46
N ASP A 65 1.87 8.63 -3.13
CA ASP A 65 3.12 8.63 -2.39
C ASP A 65 3.13 7.50 -1.37
N VAL A 66 4.06 6.56 -1.48
CA VAL A 66 4.21 5.50 -0.48
C VAL A 66 5.60 4.87 -0.57
N TRP A 67 6.13 4.54 0.59
CA TRP A 67 7.30 3.68 0.72
C TRP A 67 6.85 2.23 0.78
N SER A 68 7.43 1.37 -0.05
CA SER A 68 7.19 -0.06 0.02
C SER A 68 8.45 -0.82 0.39
N LYS A 69 8.29 -1.83 1.25
CA LYS A 69 9.35 -2.77 1.59
C LYS A 69 8.85 -4.19 1.38
N SER A 70 9.41 -4.86 0.37
CA SER A 70 9.10 -6.24 0.05
C SER A 70 10.14 -7.18 0.66
N PHE A 71 9.67 -8.23 1.32
CA PHE A 71 10.47 -9.31 1.87
C PHE A 71 10.04 -10.64 1.27
N GLY A 72 11.00 -11.53 1.02
CA GLY A 72 10.77 -12.86 0.43
C GLY A 72 10.96 -12.88 -1.09
N SER A 73 10.55 -13.99 -1.72
CA SER A 73 10.76 -14.23 -3.14
C SER A 73 9.72 -13.48 -3.99
N THR A 74 10.07 -12.28 -4.47
CA THR A 74 9.22 -11.44 -5.33
C THR A 74 9.08 -11.92 -6.77
N SER A 75 9.61 -13.11 -7.12
CA SER A 75 9.56 -13.65 -8.49
C SER A 75 8.14 -14.02 -8.97
N THR A 76 7.21 -14.27 -8.04
CA THR A 76 5.85 -14.73 -8.38
C THR A 76 4.86 -13.58 -8.33
N MET A 77 4.45 -13.08 -9.51
CA MET A 77 3.48 -11.99 -9.65
C MET A 77 2.16 -12.18 -8.87
N PRO A 78 1.48 -13.35 -8.88
CA PRO A 78 0.22 -13.49 -8.17
C PRO A 78 0.37 -13.42 -6.64
N SER A 79 1.50 -13.87 -6.09
CA SER A 79 1.79 -13.76 -4.66
C SER A 79 1.97 -12.30 -4.24
N VAL A 80 2.67 -11.51 -5.06
CA VAL A 80 2.85 -10.06 -4.85
C VAL A 80 1.49 -9.34 -4.92
N ALA A 81 0.67 -9.64 -5.93
CA ALA A 81 -0.66 -9.03 -6.08
C ALA A 81 -1.56 -9.32 -4.86
N ASN A 82 -1.58 -10.57 -4.40
CA ASN A 82 -2.33 -10.94 -3.19
C ASN A 82 -1.79 -10.23 -1.93
N ALA A 83 -0.48 -10.07 -1.79
CA ALA A 83 0.11 -9.35 -0.66
C ALA A 83 -0.26 -7.86 -0.64
N VAL A 84 -0.27 -7.19 -1.81
CA VAL A 84 -0.73 -5.79 -1.92
C VAL A 84 -2.22 -5.69 -1.59
N TYR A 85 -3.02 -6.60 -2.13
CA TYR A 85 -4.46 -6.67 -1.86
C TYR A 85 -4.76 -6.83 -0.37
N ASP A 86 -4.05 -7.74 0.30
CA ASP A 86 -4.16 -7.97 1.74
C ASP A 86 -3.71 -6.74 2.56
N SER A 87 -2.66 -6.03 2.12
CA SER A 87 -2.20 -4.79 2.75
C SER A 87 -3.28 -3.71 2.73
N ILE A 88 -3.97 -3.55 1.60
CA ILE A 88 -5.06 -2.57 1.41
C ILE A 88 -6.29 -3.00 2.23
N ARG A 89 -6.59 -4.29 2.28
CA ARG A 89 -7.67 -4.83 3.12
C ARG A 89 -7.45 -4.52 4.60
N GLN A 90 -6.23 -4.73 5.10
CA GLN A 90 -5.86 -4.39 6.47
C GLN A 90 -5.94 -2.89 6.74
N LEU A 91 -5.59 -2.06 5.75
CA LEU A 91 -5.74 -0.60 5.82
C LEU A 91 -7.19 -0.13 5.97
N HIS A 92 -8.14 -0.92 5.45
CA HIS A 92 -9.55 -0.65 5.71
C HIS A 92 -9.94 -1.14 7.11
N SER A 93 -9.53 -2.36 7.49
CA SER A 93 -9.94 -3.00 8.75
C SER A 93 -9.49 -2.22 9.99
N MET A 94 -8.26 -1.70 10.02
CA MET A 94 -7.73 -0.96 11.17
C MET A 94 -8.34 0.44 11.34
N SER A 95 -9.16 0.91 10.38
CA SER A 95 -9.89 2.18 10.52
C SER A 95 -11.17 2.06 11.36
N LEU A 96 -11.65 0.84 11.65
CA LEU A 96 -12.94 0.61 12.33
C LEU A 96 -12.80 0.41 13.85
N GLN A 97 -11.63 0.73 14.41
CA GLN A 97 -11.26 0.53 15.81
C GLN A 97 -10.86 1.88 16.42
#